data_AF-A0A0L0VYV9-F1
#
_entry.id   AF-A0A0L0VYV9-F1
#
_cell.length_a   1.000
_cell.length_b   1.000
_cell.length_c   1.000
_cell.angle_alpha   90.00
_cell.angle_beta   90.00
_cell.angle_gamma   90.00
#
_symmetry.space_group_name_H-M   'P 1'
#
loop_
_entity.id
_entity.type
_entity.pdbx_description
1 polymer ?
#
loop_
_entity_poly.entity_id
_entity_poly.type
_entity_poly.pdbx_seq_one_letter_code
_entity_poly.pdbx_strand_id
1 'polypeptide(L)'
;MIFLTTPNIWGTSKTPEVLLTPLYISRTPSEYVLIEPSINSVRLSIKIKQADDIEHILARGVTRFLSLRAENFIILRRKPIKSFDISFLITSRNIESMIRLKVVDFIIQFMEDVDREISEMKLSLNARARIVAESYLTQVE
;
A
#
# COMPACT_ATOMS: atom_id res chain seq x y z
N MET A 1 -15.64 -28.72 5.11
CA MET A 1 -14.43 -28.27 5.86
C MET A 1 -13.44 -27.44 5.03
N ILE A 2 -13.61 -27.30 3.70
CA ILE A 2 -12.71 -26.54 2.80
C ILE A 2 -13.05 -25.02 2.78
N PHE A 3 -14.22 -24.62 3.29
CA PHE A 3 -14.71 -23.23 3.28
C PHE A 3 -14.14 -22.30 4.37
N LEU A 4 -13.33 -22.81 5.31
CA LEU A 4 -12.85 -22.00 6.45
C LEU A 4 -11.40 -21.51 6.31
N THR A 5 -10.66 -21.98 5.31
CA THR A 5 -9.23 -21.64 5.15
C THR A 5 -8.95 -20.61 4.06
N THR A 6 -9.94 -20.27 3.22
CA THR A 6 -9.80 -19.23 2.21
C THR A 6 -10.35 -17.89 2.73
N PRO A 7 -9.65 -16.76 2.51
CA PRO A 7 -10.18 -15.45 2.85
C PRO A 7 -11.40 -15.16 1.97
N ASN A 8 -12.56 -14.90 2.59
CA ASN A 8 -13.84 -14.80 1.89
C ASN A 8 -13.89 -13.61 0.92
N ILE A 9 -13.06 -12.60 1.17
CA ILE A 9 -12.92 -11.43 0.31
C ILE A 9 -12.11 -11.67 -0.98
N TRP A 10 -11.47 -12.86 -1.09
CA TRP A 10 -10.58 -13.24 -2.18
C TRP A 10 -11.07 -14.47 -2.97
N GLY A 11 -12.20 -15.07 -2.58
CA GLY A 11 -12.76 -16.28 -3.20
C GLY A 11 -13.74 -16.01 -4.35
N THR A 12 -13.85 -16.98 -5.27
CA THR A 12 -14.77 -17.00 -6.42
C THR A 12 -16.24 -17.24 -6.02
N SER A 13 -16.49 -17.81 -4.84
CA SER A 13 -17.83 -17.93 -4.26
C SER A 13 -18.01 -16.92 -3.14
N LYS A 14 -18.43 -15.71 -3.49
CA LYS A 14 -18.79 -14.68 -2.51
C LYS A 14 -20.20 -14.98 -1.99
N THR A 15 -20.30 -15.56 -0.80
CA THR A 15 -21.58 -15.59 -0.07
C THR A 15 -21.87 -14.18 0.45
N PRO A 16 -22.94 -13.51 -0.03
CA PRO A 16 -23.21 -12.12 0.32
C PRO A 16 -23.42 -11.90 1.82
N GLU A 17 -23.85 -12.93 2.55
CA GLU A 17 -24.09 -12.90 4.01
C GLU A 17 -22.80 -12.71 4.82
N VAL A 18 -21.65 -12.95 4.20
CA VAL A 18 -20.34 -12.94 4.87
C VAL A 18 -19.60 -11.62 4.65
N LEU A 19 -20.08 -10.80 3.71
CA LEU A 19 -19.53 -9.50 3.40
C LEU A 19 -20.19 -8.45 4.29
N LEU A 20 -19.37 -7.62 4.93
CA LEU A 20 -19.82 -6.48 5.71
C LEU A 20 -19.77 -5.22 4.85
N THR A 21 -20.46 -4.16 5.28
CA THR A 21 -20.49 -2.88 4.57
C THR A 21 -19.07 -2.31 4.41
N PRO A 22 -18.61 -2.07 3.16
CA PRO A 22 -17.34 -1.41 2.92
C PRO A 22 -17.33 0.02 3.47
N LEU A 23 -16.19 0.43 4.00
CA LEU A 23 -15.96 1.78 4.51
C LEU A 23 -14.97 2.50 3.60
N TYR A 24 -15.30 3.72 3.23
CA TYR A 24 -14.44 4.58 2.42
C TYR A 24 -14.05 5.80 3.24
N ILE A 25 -12.75 5.99 3.44
CA ILE A 25 -12.18 7.10 4.20
C ILE A 25 -11.32 7.90 3.23
N SER A 26 -11.70 9.14 2.95
CA SER A 26 -10.97 10.02 2.04
C SER A 26 -10.53 11.26 2.79
N ARG A 27 -9.23 11.56 2.72
CA ARG A 27 -8.67 12.83 3.19
C ARG A 27 -8.74 13.87 2.09
N THR A 28 -8.43 13.45 0.86
CA THR A 28 -8.58 14.24 -0.37
C THR A 28 -9.09 13.34 -1.50
N PRO A 29 -9.59 13.89 -2.62
CA PRO A 29 -10.01 13.07 -3.76
C PRO A 29 -8.90 12.16 -4.31
N SER A 30 -7.64 12.55 -4.13
CA SER A 30 -6.44 11.82 -4.55
C SER A 30 -5.84 10.88 -3.49
N GLU A 31 -6.31 10.96 -2.24
CA GLU A 31 -5.76 10.21 -1.10
C GLU A 31 -6.91 9.64 -0.27
N TYR A 32 -7.07 8.32 -0.37
CA TYR A 32 -8.18 7.63 0.26
C TYR A 32 -7.88 6.17 0.52
N VAL A 33 -8.64 5.60 1.44
CA VAL A 33 -8.55 4.21 1.87
C VAL A 33 -9.92 3.57 1.75
N LEU A 34 -9.94 2.38 1.15
CA LEU A 34 -11.10 1.50 1.10
C LEU A 34 -10.86 0.33 2.05
N ILE A 35 -11.75 0.17 3.02
CA ILE A 35 -11.76 -0.93 3.98
C ILE A 35 -12.96 -1.81 3.64
N GLU A 36 -12.69 -3.07 3.32
CA GLU A 36 -13.71 -4.05 3.02
C GLU A 36 -13.62 -5.17 4.07
N PRO A 37 -14.47 -5.10 5.11
CA PRO A 37 -14.49 -6.12 6.15
C PRO A 37 -15.33 -7.33 5.73
N SER A 38 -14.99 -8.48 6.29
CA SER A 38 -15.70 -9.76 6.16
C SER A 38 -15.53 -10.52 7.47
N ILE A 39 -16.32 -11.59 7.68
CA ILE A 39 -16.31 -12.37 8.93
C ILE A 39 -14.90 -12.88 9.31
N ASN A 40 -14.11 -13.35 8.35
CA ASN A 40 -12.80 -14.00 8.60
C ASN A 40 -11.58 -13.24 8.04
N SER A 41 -11.80 -12.08 7.44
CA SER A 41 -10.74 -11.32 6.80
C SER A 41 -11.13 -9.88 6.59
N VAL A 42 -10.16 -8.98 6.64
CA VAL A 42 -10.31 -7.57 6.26
C VAL A 42 -9.35 -7.28 5.11
N ARG A 43 -9.86 -6.63 4.07
CA ARG A 43 -9.04 -6.07 3.00
C ARG A 43 -8.98 -4.57 3.16
N LEU A 44 -7.77 -4.03 3.17
CA LEU A 44 -7.53 -2.59 3.28
C LEU A 44 -6.73 -2.15 2.07
N SER A 45 -7.27 -1.23 1.27
CA SER A 45 -6.62 -0.74 0.06
C SER A 45 -6.41 0.75 0.14
N ILE A 46 -5.19 1.19 -0.17
CA ILE A 46 -4.74 2.56 0.02
C ILE A 46 -4.40 3.16 -1.35
N LYS A 47 -4.92 4.35 -1.60
CA LYS A 47 -4.51 5.24 -2.67
C LYS A 47 -3.57 6.29 -2.08
N ILE A 48 -2.34 6.32 -2.56
CA ILE A 48 -1.30 7.23 -2.09
C ILE A 48 -1.44 8.55 -2.85
N LYS A 49 -1.18 9.67 -2.17
CA LYS A 49 -1.19 11.00 -2.78
C LYS A 49 -0.10 11.07 -3.87
N GLN A 50 -0.48 11.54 -5.06
CA GLN A 50 0.41 11.69 -6.21
C GLN A 50 0.21 13.12 -6.75
N ALA A 51 1.11 14.04 -6.39
CA ALA A 51 0.98 15.45 -6.80
C ALA A 51 1.48 15.70 -8.23
N ASP A 52 2.56 15.01 -8.63
CA ASP A 52 3.24 15.21 -9.92
C ASP A 52 3.59 13.87 -10.59
N ASP A 53 3.97 13.90 -11.86
CA ASP A 53 4.40 12.72 -12.63
C ASP A 53 5.61 12.00 -11.98
N ILE A 54 6.53 12.77 -11.39
CA ILE A 54 7.69 12.22 -10.66
C ILE A 54 7.21 11.40 -9.47
N GLU A 55 6.30 11.93 -8.66
CA GLU A 55 5.74 11.22 -7.50
C GLU A 55 4.94 9.99 -7.94
N HIS A 56 4.21 10.07 -9.05
CA HIS A 56 3.51 8.91 -9.61
C HIS A 56 4.48 7.76 -9.95
N ILE A 57 5.62 8.06 -10.58
CA ILE A 57 6.65 7.06 -10.89
C ILE A 57 7.31 6.53 -9.61
N LEU A 58 7.65 7.41 -8.66
CA LEU A 58 8.27 7.03 -7.38
C LEU A 58 7.34 6.15 -6.54
N ALA A 59 6.08 6.55 -6.37
CA ALA A 59 5.07 5.77 -5.66
C ALA A 59 4.92 4.38 -6.31
N ARG A 60 4.82 4.31 -7.63
CA ARG A 60 4.78 3.02 -8.35
C ARG A 60 6.03 2.16 -8.11
N GLY A 61 7.21 2.78 -8.02
CA GLY A 61 8.46 2.11 -7.71
C GLY A 61 8.47 1.50 -6.32
N VAL A 62 8.15 2.31 -5.30
CA VAL A 62 8.10 1.91 -3.89
C VAL A 62 7.07 0.80 -3.66
N THR A 63 5.84 1.02 -4.13
CA THR A 63 4.74 0.05 -3.97
C THR A 63 5.08 -1.30 -4.61
N ARG A 64 5.74 -1.29 -5.79
CA ARG A 64 6.23 -2.51 -6.45
C ARG A 64 7.35 -3.17 -5.66
N PHE A 65 8.31 -2.41 -5.16
CA PHE A 65 9.42 -2.91 -4.36
C PHE A 65 8.94 -3.61 -3.08
N LEU A 66 7.95 -3.02 -2.40
CA LEU A 66 7.31 -3.59 -1.20
C LEU A 66 6.51 -4.85 -1.54
N SER A 67 5.74 -4.82 -2.64
CA SER A 67 4.95 -5.96 -3.10
C SER A 67 5.81 -7.18 -3.45
N LEU A 68 7.02 -6.97 -3.99
CA LEU A 68 7.98 -8.05 -4.27
C LEU A 68 8.50 -8.73 -3.00
N ARG A 69 8.45 -8.04 -1.86
CA ARG A 69 8.87 -8.55 -0.55
C ARG A 69 7.70 -8.99 0.33
N ALA A 70 6.51 -9.12 -0.25
CA ALA A 70 5.30 -9.54 0.44
C ALA A 70 5.40 -10.94 1.09
N GLU A 71 6.41 -11.75 0.75
CA GLU A 71 6.67 -13.02 1.46
C GLU A 71 7.14 -12.79 2.90
N ASN A 72 7.90 -11.72 3.14
CA ASN A 72 8.32 -11.30 4.48
C ASN A 72 7.23 -10.48 5.19
N PHE A 73 6.37 -9.81 4.41
CA PHE A 73 5.22 -9.04 4.91
C PHE A 73 3.93 -9.83 4.74
N ILE A 74 3.65 -10.74 5.68
CA ILE A 74 2.56 -11.74 5.62
C ILE A 74 1.17 -11.12 5.35
N ILE A 75 0.94 -9.85 5.72
CA ILE A 75 -0.33 -9.14 5.52
C ILE A 75 -0.41 -8.33 4.21
N LEU A 76 0.71 -8.16 3.49
CA LEU A 76 0.77 -7.37 2.27
C LEU A 76 0.36 -8.22 1.06
N ARG A 77 -0.45 -7.65 0.18
CA ARG A 77 -0.86 -8.34 -1.05
C ARG A 77 0.15 -8.08 -2.16
N ARG A 78 0.61 -9.15 -2.84
CA ARG A 78 1.55 -9.07 -3.99
C ARG A 78 1.06 -8.21 -5.16
N LYS A 79 -0.26 -8.08 -5.29
CA LYS A 79 -0.90 -7.25 -6.31
C LYS A 79 -1.99 -6.43 -5.63
N PRO A 80 -2.04 -5.11 -5.81
CA PRO A 80 -3.12 -4.28 -5.27
C PRO A 80 -4.44 -4.53 -6.00
N ILE A 81 -5.54 -4.01 -5.45
CA ILE A 81 -6.82 -3.92 -6.18
C ILE A 81 -6.67 -2.91 -7.32
N LYS A 82 -7.47 -3.09 -8.38
CA LYS A 82 -7.54 -2.10 -9.47
C LYS A 82 -7.85 -0.71 -8.90
N SER A 83 -7.15 0.30 -9.39
CA SER A 83 -7.28 1.70 -8.97
C SER A 83 -6.68 2.05 -7.59
N PHE A 84 -6.04 1.10 -6.91
CA PHE A 84 -5.28 1.34 -5.68
C PHE A 84 -3.80 1.03 -5.87
N ASP A 85 -2.95 1.67 -5.06
CA ASP A 85 -1.50 1.50 -5.17
C ASP A 85 -1.01 0.34 -4.29
N ILE A 86 -1.61 0.18 -3.10
CA ILE A 86 -1.28 -0.89 -2.14
C ILE A 86 -2.56 -1.53 -1.60
N SER A 87 -2.50 -2.84 -1.36
CA SER A 87 -3.56 -3.54 -0.63
C SER A 87 -2.98 -4.49 0.41
N PHE A 88 -3.61 -4.51 1.57
CA PHE A 88 -3.40 -5.44 2.66
C PHE A 88 -4.54 -6.45 2.71
N LEU A 89 -4.20 -7.69 3.06
CA LEU A 89 -5.16 -8.74 3.36
C LEU A 89 -4.83 -9.32 4.72
N ILE A 90 -5.68 -9.01 5.69
CA ILE A 90 -5.55 -9.46 7.07
C ILE A 90 -6.55 -10.57 7.27
N THR A 91 -6.09 -11.79 7.56
CA THR A 91 -6.98 -12.93 7.86
C THR A 91 -7.01 -13.19 9.36
N SER A 92 -8.03 -13.91 9.84
CA SER A 92 -8.10 -14.28 11.27
C SER A 92 -6.83 -14.99 11.76
N ARG A 93 -6.19 -15.82 10.91
CA ARG A 93 -4.92 -16.49 11.23
C ARG A 93 -3.76 -15.52 11.47
N ASN A 94 -3.72 -14.40 10.74
CA ASN A 94 -2.71 -13.36 10.99
C ASN A 94 -2.89 -12.78 12.39
N ILE A 95 -4.15 -12.52 12.80
CA ILE A 95 -4.49 -11.97 14.12
C ILE A 95 -4.32 -12.99 15.25
N GLU A 96 -4.39 -14.29 14.97
CA GLU A 96 -4.02 -15.32 15.96
C GLU A 96 -2.53 -15.29 16.30
N SER A 97 -1.67 -15.04 15.29
CA SER A 97 -0.22 -14.97 15.47
C SER A 97 0.31 -13.59 15.88
N MET A 98 -0.46 -12.52 15.65
CA MET A 98 -0.04 -11.13 15.82
C MET A 98 -1.04 -10.36 16.70
N ILE A 99 -0.54 -9.51 17.60
CA ILE A 99 -1.39 -8.67 18.43
C ILE A 99 -2.17 -7.70 17.55
N ARG A 100 -3.51 -7.74 17.62
CA ARG A 100 -4.40 -6.92 16.75
C ARG A 100 -4.05 -5.43 16.73
N LEU A 101 -3.73 -4.86 17.89
CA LEU A 101 -3.42 -3.44 18.02
C LEU A 101 -2.11 -3.10 17.31
N LYS A 102 -1.09 -3.96 17.43
CA LYS A 102 0.18 -3.77 16.72
C LYS A 102 0.04 -3.84 15.20
N VAL A 103 -0.89 -4.64 14.68
CA VAL A 103 -1.17 -4.69 13.24
C VAL A 103 -1.77 -3.37 12.77
N VAL A 104 -2.67 -2.78 13.55
CA VAL A 104 -3.24 -1.44 13.26
C VAL A 104 -2.15 -0.38 13.33
N ASP A 105 -1.35 -0.36 14.39
CA ASP A 105 -0.24 0.59 14.56
C ASP A 105 0.75 0.48 13.39
N PHE A 106 1.07 -0.75 12.97
CA PHE A 106 1.93 -1.00 11.82
C PHE A 106 1.36 -0.42 10.53
N ILE A 107 0.05 -0.57 10.27
CA ILE A 107 -0.57 -0.03 9.04
C ILE A 107 -0.53 1.51 9.05
N ILE A 108 -0.78 2.13 10.21
CA ILE A 108 -0.71 3.59 10.35
C ILE A 108 0.73 4.06 10.12
N GLN A 109 1.71 3.46 10.80
CA GLN A 109 3.12 3.78 10.63
C GLN A 109 3.58 3.59 9.18
N PHE A 110 3.14 2.50 8.54
CA PHE A 110 3.46 2.20 7.15
C PHE A 110 2.97 3.30 6.20
N MET A 111 1.77 3.83 6.42
CA MET A 111 1.25 4.94 5.60
C MET A 111 2.11 6.19 5.74
N GLU A 112 2.51 6.53 6.97
CA GLU A 112 3.40 7.68 7.22
C GLU A 112 4.80 7.50 6.63
N ASP A 113 5.37 6.30 6.75
CA ASP A 113 6.71 5.98 6.27
C ASP A 113 6.78 6.00 4.74
N VAL A 114 5.75 5.48 4.05
CA VAL A 114 5.68 5.50 2.58
C VAL A 114 5.61 6.94 2.05
N ASP A 115 4.79 7.79 2.67
CA ASP A 115 4.69 9.21 2.27
C ASP A 115 6.01 9.96 2.51
N ARG A 116 6.69 9.67 3.63
CA ARG A 116 8.00 10.26 3.95
C ARG A 116 9.06 9.81 2.94
N GLU A 117 9.14 8.51 2.66
CA GLU A 117 10.10 7.93 1.73
C GLU A 117 9.94 8.51 0.31
N ILE A 118 8.70 8.65 -0.18
CA ILE A 118 8.43 9.27 -1.49
C ILE A 118 8.94 10.72 -1.53
N SER A 119 8.71 11.47 -0.45
CA SER A 119 9.15 12.86 -0.33
C SER A 119 10.68 12.97 -0.30
N GLU A 120 11.35 12.11 0.45
CA GLU A 120 12.82 12.05 0.53
C GLU A 120 13.45 11.65 -0.81
N MET A 121 12.90 10.65 -1.50
CA MET A 121 13.37 10.27 -2.83
C MET A 121 13.22 11.40 -3.85
N LYS A 122 12.12 12.15 -3.82
CA LYS A 122 11.89 13.31 -4.70
C LYS A 122 12.98 14.37 -4.49
N LEU A 123 13.27 14.72 -3.25
CA LEU A 123 14.34 15.66 -2.90
C LEU A 123 15.72 15.15 -3.35
N SER A 124 16.00 13.86 -3.11
CA SER A 124 17.25 13.22 -3.55
C SER A 124 17.42 13.22 -5.07
N LEU A 125 16.33 12.99 -5.82
CA LEU A 125 16.32 13.06 -7.28
C LEU A 125 16.68 14.47 -7.78
N ASN A 126 16.03 15.49 -7.22
CA ASN A 126 16.26 16.88 -7.61
C ASN A 126 17.69 17.35 -7.30
N ALA A 127 18.21 16.98 -6.13
CA ALA A 127 19.59 17.28 -5.75
C ALA A 127 20.60 16.63 -6.72
N ARG A 128 20.41 15.35 -7.06
CA ARG A 128 21.28 14.66 -8.02
C ARG A 128 21.19 15.24 -9.43
N ALA A 129 19.98 15.55 -9.90
CA ALA A 129 19.79 16.16 -11.22
C ALA A 129 20.53 17.50 -11.32
N ARG A 130 20.48 18.32 -10.27
CA ARG A 130 21.23 19.58 -10.18
C ARG A 130 22.74 19.37 -10.25
N ILE A 131 23.29 18.46 -9.45
CA ILE A 131 24.74 18.16 -9.45
C ILE A 131 25.20 17.71 -10.84
N VAL A 132 24.44 16.83 -11.49
CA VAL A 132 24.75 16.35 -12.84
C VAL A 132 24.75 17.51 -13.84
N ALA A 133 23.74 18.38 -13.79
CA ALA A 133 23.67 19.55 -14.68
C ALA A 133 24.83 20.53 -14.46
N GLU A 134 25.17 20.85 -13.20
CA GLU A 134 26.31 21.72 -12.86
C GLU A 134 27.62 21.12 -13.35
N SER A 135 27.86 19.82 -13.08
CA SER A 135 29.08 19.12 -13.51
C SER A 135 29.22 19.05 -15.03
N TYR A 136 28.11 18.90 -15.77
CA TYR A 136 28.13 18.84 -17.22
C TYR A 136 28.50 20.20 -17.82
N LEU A 137 27.94 21.29 -17.28
CA LEU A 137 28.22 22.64 -17.77
C LEU A 137 29.68 23.06 -17.51
N THR A 138 30.26 22.71 -16.35
CA THR A 138 31.68 22.99 -16.05
C THR A 138 32.65 22.24 -16.97
N GLN A 139 32.24 21.12 -17.59
CA GLN A 139 33.09 20.37 -18.52
C GLN A 139 33.01 20.86 -19.97
N VAL A 140 32.02 21.69 -20.30
CA VAL A 140 31.79 22.22 -21.65
C VAL A 140 32.44 23.60 -21.84
N GLU A 141 32.81 24.28 -20.74
CA GLU A 141 33.75 25.41 -20.73
C GLU A 141 35.21 24.95 -20.80
#